data_AF-A0A814P432-F1
#
_entry.id   AF-A0A814P432-F1
#
_cell.length_a   1.000
_cell.length_b   1.000
_cell.length_c   1.000
_cell.angle_alpha   90.00
_cell.angle_beta   90.00
_cell.angle_gamma   90.00
#
_symmetry.space_group_name_H-M   'P 1'
#
loop_
_entity.id
_entity.type
_entity.pdbx_description
1 polymer ?
#
loop_
_entity_poly.entity_id
_entity_poly.type
_entity_poly.pdbx_seq_one_letter_code
_entity_poly.pdbx_strand_id
1 'polypeptide(L)'
;SIKISLGSFQDLRPSNIFYKSSIPHNVCVCSYHENISLLLKPLNEHMHGLKSIDINSFIKLIVCDDTHESCMFSECSDCSYHFKHKIEDRIINSTVLIKWTLWSTSLDGRATKVDYDGSILDCIKVLSNKIKPFLFHGFVTRQQ
;
A
#
# COMPACT_ATOMS: atom_id res chain seq x y z
N SER A 1 14.92 -12.90 -36.06
CA SER A 1 13.83 -12.60 -35.12
C SER A 1 12.86 -13.77 -35.13
N ILE A 2 12.66 -14.45 -33.99
CA ILE A 2 11.73 -15.58 -33.90
C ILE A 2 10.30 -15.01 -33.80
N LYS A 3 9.44 -15.37 -34.75
CA LYS A 3 8.02 -15.04 -34.70
C LYS A 3 7.33 -15.99 -33.73
N ILE A 4 7.13 -15.56 -32.48
CA ILE A 4 6.35 -16.30 -31.50
C ILE A 4 4.87 -16.00 -31.76
N SER A 5 4.09 -17.04 -32.05
CA SER A 5 2.63 -16.92 -32.13
C SER A 5 2.01 -16.90 -30.73
N LEU A 6 0.78 -16.42 -30.60
CA LEU A 6 0.07 -16.41 -29.31
C LEU A 6 0.00 -17.82 -28.67
N GLY A 7 -0.20 -18.86 -29.49
CA GLY A 7 -0.21 -20.26 -29.03
C GLY A 7 1.16 -20.70 -28.51
N SER A 8 2.22 -20.44 -29.27
CA SER A 8 3.58 -20.77 -28.85
C SER A 8 4.00 -20.03 -27.57
N PHE A 9 3.51 -18.82 -27.34
CA PHE A 9 3.73 -18.10 -26.08
C PHE A 9 3.01 -18.75 -24.89
N GLN A 10 1.79 -19.27 -25.11
CA GLN A 10 1.03 -19.98 -24.08
C GLN A 10 1.68 -21.33 -23.72
N ASP A 11 2.17 -22.07 -24.71
CA ASP A 11 2.80 -23.39 -24.51
C ASP A 11 4.17 -23.30 -23.81
N LEU A 12 4.90 -22.20 -24.03
CA LEU A 12 6.20 -21.96 -23.40
C LEU A 12 6.09 -21.38 -21.98
N ARG A 13 4.87 -21.17 -21.49
CA ARG A 13 4.63 -20.64 -20.16
C ARG A 13 4.99 -21.70 -19.09
N PRO A 14 5.87 -21.38 -18.14
CA PRO A 14 6.13 -22.26 -17.00
C PRO A 14 4.84 -22.58 -16.23
N SER A 15 4.69 -23.84 -15.82
CA SER A 15 3.48 -24.36 -15.15
C SER A 15 3.13 -23.66 -13.84
N ASN A 16 4.09 -22.95 -13.23
CA ASN A 16 3.92 -22.16 -12.02
C ASN A 16 3.42 -20.72 -12.27
N ILE A 17 3.20 -20.30 -13.51
CA ILE A 17 2.65 -18.97 -13.80
C ILE A 17 1.14 -19.10 -14.00
N PHE A 18 0.33 -18.50 -13.13
CA PHE A 18 -1.15 -18.52 -13.21
C PHE A 18 -1.72 -17.29 -13.91
N TYR A 19 -2.85 -17.44 -14.60
CA TYR A 19 -3.51 -16.30 -15.25
C TYR A 19 -3.94 -15.27 -14.20
N LYS A 20 -3.98 -13.99 -14.57
CA LYS A 20 -4.52 -12.93 -13.70
C LYS A 20 -5.95 -13.26 -13.25
N SER A 21 -6.76 -13.86 -14.13
CA SER A 21 -8.11 -14.35 -13.83
C SER A 21 -8.17 -15.52 -12.84
N SER A 22 -7.04 -16.20 -12.61
CA SER A 22 -6.91 -17.28 -11.63
C SER A 22 -6.46 -16.77 -10.25
N ILE A 23 -6.05 -15.50 -10.14
CA ILE A 23 -5.74 -14.87 -8.87
C ILE A 23 -7.06 -14.44 -8.24
N PRO A 24 -7.36 -14.86 -6.99
CA PRO A 24 -8.53 -14.38 -6.28
C PRO A 24 -8.57 -12.84 -6.31
N HIS A 25 -9.67 -12.27 -6.82
CA HIS A 25 -9.84 -10.82 -7.01
C HIS A 25 -9.72 -10.01 -5.70
N ASN A 26 -9.71 -10.69 -4.55
CA ASN A 26 -9.56 -10.10 -3.23
C ASN A 26 -8.09 -9.95 -2.76
N VAL A 27 -7.08 -10.32 -3.57
CA VAL A 27 -5.67 -10.21 -3.19
C VAL A 27 -4.90 -9.34 -4.21
N CYS A 28 -4.69 -8.05 -3.90
CA CYS A 28 -3.74 -7.24 -4.66
C CYS A 28 -2.32 -7.58 -4.22
N VAL A 29 -1.50 -8.08 -5.15
CA VAL A 29 -0.06 -8.34 -4.93
C VAL A 29 0.82 -7.14 -5.35
N CYS A 30 0.23 -5.94 -5.35
CA CYS A 30 0.86 -4.73 -5.82
C CYS A 30 1.66 -4.03 -4.71
N SER A 31 2.77 -3.40 -5.09
CA SER A 31 3.62 -2.66 -4.15
C SER A 31 2.90 -1.51 -3.46
N TYR A 32 1.85 -0.93 -4.05
CA TYR A 32 1.01 0.09 -3.41
C TYR A 32 0.33 -0.43 -2.13
N HIS A 33 -0.37 -1.56 -2.20
CA HIS A 33 -1.07 -2.14 -1.05
C HIS A 33 -0.10 -2.79 -0.05
N GLU A 34 0.90 -3.53 -0.56
CA GLU A 34 1.87 -4.21 0.29
C GLU A 34 2.72 -3.21 1.09
N ASN A 35 3.15 -2.09 0.48
CA ASN A 35 3.93 -1.08 1.19
C ASN A 35 3.16 -0.40 2.32
N ILE A 36 1.85 -0.19 2.16
CA ILE A 36 1.01 0.32 3.26
C ILE A 36 0.98 -0.70 4.40
N SER A 37 0.75 -1.99 4.09
CA SER A 37 0.76 -3.04 5.12
C SER A 37 2.09 -3.12 5.87
N LEU A 38 3.21 -3.05 5.13
CA LEU A 38 4.55 -3.11 5.71
C LEU A 38 4.87 -1.91 6.62
N LEU A 39 4.32 -0.73 6.32
CA LEU A 39 4.48 0.46 7.18
C LEU A 39 3.55 0.42 8.40
N LEU A 40 2.32 -0.07 8.24
CA LEU A 40 1.38 -0.18 9.36
C LEU A 40 1.83 -1.21 10.40
N LYS A 41 2.52 -2.28 9.98
CA LYS A 41 2.95 -3.35 10.88
C LYS A 41 3.78 -2.86 12.08
N PRO A 42 4.91 -2.16 11.92
CA PRO A 42 5.65 -1.61 13.05
C PRO A 42 4.91 -0.46 13.75
N LEU A 43 4.13 0.36 13.02
CA LEU A 43 3.38 1.47 13.63
C LEU A 43 2.30 0.99 14.61
N ASN A 44 1.63 -0.13 14.30
CA ASN A 44 0.57 -0.69 15.14
C ASN A 44 1.04 -0.99 16.58
N GLU A 45 2.32 -1.32 16.78
CA GLU A 45 2.90 -1.58 18.11
C GLU A 45 3.05 -0.30 18.96
N HIS A 46 2.94 0.87 18.33
CA HIS A 46 3.19 2.18 18.94
C HIS A 46 2.00 3.14 18.89
N MET A 47 0.85 2.68 18.41
CA MET A 47 -0.40 3.42 18.36
C MET A 47 -1.29 3.08 19.56
N HIS A 48 -1.73 4.09 20.31
CA HIS A 48 -2.66 3.88 21.41
C HIS A 48 -4.09 3.65 20.91
N GLY A 49 -4.78 2.65 21.49
CA GLY A 49 -6.20 2.43 21.29
C GLY A 49 -6.61 1.92 19.90
N LEU A 50 -5.66 1.46 19.08
CA LEU A 50 -5.93 0.77 17.82
C LEU A 50 -5.33 -0.64 17.88
N LYS A 51 -6.19 -1.65 17.81
CA LYS A 51 -5.73 -3.02 17.58
C LYS A 51 -5.40 -3.15 16.10
N SER A 52 -4.21 -3.68 15.77
CA SER A 52 -3.79 -4.18 14.44
C SER A 52 -4.66 -3.67 13.27
N ILE A 53 -4.31 -2.52 12.70
CA ILE A 53 -5.04 -1.94 11.58
C ILE A 53 -4.64 -2.67 10.30
N ASP A 54 -5.61 -3.29 9.63
CA ASP A 54 -5.44 -3.81 8.26
C ASP A 54 -5.65 -2.71 7.21
N ILE A 55 -5.33 -3.00 5.94
CA ILE A 55 -5.47 -2.05 4.83
C ILE A 55 -6.89 -1.47 4.73
N ASN A 56 -7.93 -2.31 4.81
CA ASN A 56 -9.31 -1.86 4.60
C ASN A 56 -9.77 -0.95 5.74
N SER A 57 -9.39 -1.30 6.96
CA SER A 57 -9.62 -0.49 8.16
C SER A 57 -8.84 0.81 8.07
N PHE A 58 -7.61 0.78 7.54
CA PHE A 58 -6.80 1.98 7.32
C PHE A 58 -7.47 2.94 6.34
N ILE A 59 -7.96 2.45 5.18
CA ILE A 59 -8.71 3.28 4.22
C ILE A 59 -9.89 3.94 4.92
N LYS A 60 -10.74 3.16 5.60
CA LYS A 60 -11.92 3.66 6.31
C LYS A 60 -11.61 4.65 7.44
N LEU A 61 -10.38 4.65 7.97
CA LEU A 61 -9.95 5.63 8.95
C LEU A 61 -9.57 6.96 8.31
N ILE A 62 -9.03 6.95 7.08
CA ILE A 62 -8.45 8.15 6.46
C ILE A 62 -9.33 8.79 5.39
N VAL A 63 -10.39 8.11 4.93
CA VAL A 63 -11.39 8.68 4.02
C VAL A 63 -12.81 8.60 4.58
N CYS A 64 -13.69 9.52 4.16
CA CYS A 64 -15.12 9.50 4.53
C CYS A 64 -15.89 8.39 3.79
N ASP A 65 -15.59 8.21 2.51
CA ASP A 65 -16.25 7.24 1.63
C ASP A 65 -15.22 6.66 0.65
N ASP A 66 -14.97 5.35 0.73
CA ASP A 66 -14.00 4.66 -0.12
C ASP A 66 -14.55 4.28 -1.51
N THR A 67 -15.79 4.65 -1.79
CA THR A 67 -16.44 4.55 -3.10
C THR A 67 -16.54 5.90 -3.81
N HIS A 68 -16.24 7.01 -3.12
CA HIS A 68 -16.26 8.34 -3.72
C HIS A 68 -14.88 8.75 -4.24
N GLU A 69 -14.84 9.16 -5.53
CA GLU A 69 -13.61 9.59 -6.20
C GLU A 69 -12.82 10.67 -5.45
N SER A 70 -13.46 11.77 -5.03
CA SER A 70 -12.78 12.90 -4.36
C SER A 70 -12.08 12.47 -3.06
N CYS A 71 -12.69 11.57 -2.29
CA CYS A 71 -12.10 10.98 -1.10
C CYS A 71 -10.86 10.15 -1.46
N MET A 72 -10.98 9.25 -2.45
CA MET A 72 -9.89 8.37 -2.86
C MET A 72 -8.79 9.09 -3.65
N PHE A 73 -9.06 10.27 -4.21
CA PHE A 73 -8.07 11.09 -4.92
C PHE A 73 -7.35 12.08 -3.99
N SER A 74 -7.71 12.07 -2.69
CA SER A 74 -7.19 12.98 -1.66
C SER A 74 -7.54 14.45 -1.94
N GLU A 75 -8.75 14.71 -2.46
CA GLU A 75 -9.27 16.03 -2.81
C GLU A 75 -10.46 16.45 -1.91
N CYS A 76 -10.99 15.53 -1.11
CA CYS A 76 -12.06 15.80 -0.15
C CYS A 76 -11.56 16.68 1.01
N SER A 77 -12.17 17.84 1.22
CA SER A 77 -11.86 18.76 2.33
C SER A 77 -11.98 18.09 3.69
N ASP A 78 -13.00 17.26 3.87
CA ASP A 78 -13.29 16.62 5.16
C ASP A 78 -12.24 15.57 5.53
N CYS A 79 -11.71 14.85 4.53
CA CYS A 79 -10.68 13.84 4.74
C CYS A 79 -9.30 14.43 5.07
N SER A 80 -9.06 15.71 4.74
CA SER A 80 -7.73 16.34 4.78
C SER A 80 -7.02 16.25 6.14
N TYR A 81 -7.79 16.19 7.24
CA TYR A 81 -7.27 16.08 8.60
C TYR A 81 -7.40 14.68 9.21
N HIS A 82 -8.02 13.72 8.51
CA HIS A 82 -8.25 12.38 9.06
C HIS A 82 -6.95 11.65 9.36
N PHE A 83 -5.95 11.72 8.47
CA PHE A 83 -4.66 11.07 8.74
C PHE A 83 -4.02 11.59 10.02
N LYS A 84 -3.97 12.91 10.18
CA LYS A 84 -3.45 13.54 11.40
C LYS A 84 -4.21 13.06 12.66
N HIS A 85 -5.53 13.20 12.67
CA HIS A 85 -6.33 12.92 13.87
C HIS A 85 -6.54 11.44 14.18
N LYS A 86 -6.52 10.58 13.16
CA LYS A 86 -6.79 9.15 13.31
C LYS A 86 -5.52 8.32 13.37
N ILE A 87 -4.39 8.83 12.87
CA ILE A 87 -3.11 8.13 12.85
C ILE A 87 -2.06 8.86 13.68
N GLU A 88 -1.66 10.07 13.27
CA GLU A 88 -0.53 10.79 13.91
C GLU A 88 -0.77 11.09 15.39
N ASP A 89 -1.95 11.61 15.73
CA ASP A 89 -2.32 11.99 17.11
C ASP A 89 -2.43 10.78 18.05
N ARG A 90 -2.40 9.54 17.53
CA ARG A 90 -2.46 8.30 18.33
C ARG A 90 -1.09 7.70 18.63
N ILE A 91 -0.02 8.30 18.12
CA ILE A 91 1.34 7.82 18.32
C ILE A 91 1.81 8.22 19.72
N ILE A 92 2.20 7.23 20.52
CA ILE A 92 2.58 7.45 21.92
C ILE A 92 3.91 8.20 22.04
N ASN A 93 4.91 7.78 21.26
CA ASN A 93 6.22 8.40 21.23
C ASN A 93 6.80 8.33 19.81
N SER A 94 6.84 9.45 19.12
CA SER A 94 7.29 9.53 17.72
C SER A 94 8.81 9.45 17.53
N THR A 95 9.59 9.52 18.62
CA THR A 95 11.08 9.51 18.58
C THR A 95 11.69 8.11 18.70
N VAL A 96 10.88 7.10 19.01
CA VAL A 96 11.34 5.70 19.11
C VAL A 96 11.89 5.25 17.76
N LEU A 97 13.05 4.59 17.80
CA LEU A 97 13.66 4.01 16.62
C LEU A 97 13.00 2.67 16.30
N ILE A 98 12.60 2.51 15.04
CA ILE A 98 11.99 1.31 14.50
C ILE A 98 12.66 0.91 13.19
N LYS A 99 12.38 -0.32 12.77
CA LYS A 99 12.78 -0.82 11.45
C LYS A 99 11.53 -1.12 10.63
N TRP A 100 11.59 -0.82 9.34
CA TRP A 100 10.52 -1.16 8.39
C TRP A 100 11.11 -1.53 7.04
N THR A 101 10.31 -2.19 6.21
CA THR A 101 10.74 -2.65 4.89
C THR A 101 9.76 -2.15 3.84
N LEU A 102 10.24 -1.83 2.64
CA LEU A 102 9.39 -1.46 1.51
C LEU A 102 9.84 -2.16 0.23
N TRP A 103 8.90 -2.47 -0.64
CA TRP A 103 9.19 -2.73 -2.04
C TRP A 103 9.56 -1.44 -2.76
N SER A 104 10.72 -1.46 -3.40
CA SER A 104 11.21 -0.44 -4.31
C SER A 104 11.55 -1.05 -5.67
N THR A 105 11.56 -0.23 -6.71
CA THR A 105 12.04 -0.64 -8.04
C THR A 105 13.50 -0.20 -8.15
N SER A 106 14.39 -1.15 -8.31
CA SER A 106 15.82 -0.90 -8.52
C SER A 106 16.09 -0.34 -9.92
N LEU A 107 17.31 0.18 -10.14
CA LEU A 107 17.69 0.83 -11.40
C LEU A 107 17.58 -0.10 -12.62
N ASP A 108 17.71 -1.42 -12.42
CA ASP A 108 17.57 -2.43 -13.46
C ASP A 108 16.10 -2.85 -13.72
N GLY A 109 15.14 -2.19 -13.06
CA GLY A 109 13.71 -2.44 -13.18
C GLY A 109 13.18 -3.57 -12.29
N ARG A 110 14.01 -4.21 -11.45
CA ARG A 110 13.57 -5.29 -10.57
C ARG A 110 12.95 -4.76 -9.29
N ALA A 111 11.84 -5.36 -8.87
CA ALA A 111 11.27 -5.12 -7.56
C ALA A 111 12.15 -5.77 -6.47
N THR A 112 12.61 -4.97 -5.52
CA THR A 112 13.45 -5.41 -4.39
C THR A 112 12.88 -4.89 -3.08
N LYS A 113 12.95 -5.71 -2.03
CA LYS A 113 12.68 -5.23 -0.66
C LYS A 113 13.90 -4.48 -0.14
N VAL A 114 13.66 -3.30 0.41
CA VAL A 114 14.68 -2.43 1.02
C VAL A 114 14.30 -2.23 2.48
N ASP A 115 15.25 -2.48 3.36
CA ASP A 115 15.11 -2.23 4.79
C ASP A 115 15.51 -0.80 5.11
N TYR A 116 14.78 -0.22 6.06
CA TYR A 116 14.97 1.13 6.57
C TYR A 116 15.01 1.07 8.10
N ASP A 117 15.77 1.99 8.68
CA ASP A 117 15.79 2.28 10.09
C ASP A 117 15.65 3.79 10.31
N GLY A 118 14.98 4.16 11.40
CA GLY A 118 14.71 5.57 11.70
C GLY A 118 13.67 5.71 12.79
N SER A 119 13.22 6.94 13.03
CA SER A 119 12.19 7.19 14.03
C SER A 119 10.79 6.79 13.52
N ILE A 120 9.85 6.60 14.45
CA ILE A 120 8.43 6.47 14.11
C ILE A 120 7.94 7.66 13.29
N LEU A 121 8.41 8.87 13.58
CA LEU A 121 8.11 10.07 12.79
C LEU A 121 8.56 9.93 11.33
N ASP A 122 9.72 9.32 11.08
CA ASP A 122 10.21 9.10 9.72
C ASP A 122 9.32 8.08 8.98
N CYS A 123 8.94 6.99 9.65
CA CYS A 123 8.02 6.01 9.10
C CYS A 123 6.64 6.63 8.78
N ILE A 124 6.11 7.51 9.63
CA ILE A 124 4.84 8.23 9.40
C ILE A 124 4.92 9.15 8.20
N LYS A 125 6.03 9.91 8.03
CA LYS A 125 6.24 10.76 6.85
C LYS A 125 6.24 9.92 5.57
N VAL A 126 6.90 8.76 5.61
CA VAL A 126 6.92 7.82 4.48
C VAL A 126 5.53 7.27 4.19
N LEU A 127 4.75 6.92 5.22
CA LEU A 127 3.35 6.48 5.08
C LEU A 127 2.49 7.58 4.45
N SER A 128 2.55 8.80 4.98
CA SER A 128 1.80 9.97 4.49
C SER A 128 2.05 10.23 3.01
N ASN A 129 3.30 10.21 2.58
CA ASN A 129 3.68 10.39 1.17
C ASN A 129 3.16 9.27 0.24
N LYS A 130 2.82 8.10 0.79
CA LYS A 130 2.28 6.98 0.01
C LYS A 130 0.74 6.94 -0.02
N ILE A 131 0.05 7.71 0.80
CA ILE A 131 -1.43 7.67 0.89
C ILE A 131 -2.09 8.02 -0.45
N LYS A 132 -1.78 9.18 -1.01
CA LYS A 132 -2.40 9.65 -2.26
C LYS A 132 -2.25 8.63 -3.41
N PRO A 133 -1.04 8.14 -3.75
CA PRO A 133 -0.91 7.15 -4.82
C PRO A 133 -1.56 5.80 -4.49
N PHE A 134 -1.58 5.40 -3.21
CA PHE A 134 -2.26 4.18 -2.77
C PHE A 134 -3.77 4.26 -2.94
N LEU A 135 -4.42 5.34 -2.47
CA LEU A 135 -5.86 5.52 -2.58
C LEU A 135 -6.29 5.63 -4.04
N PHE A 136 -5.58 6.42 -4.85
CA PHE A 136 -5.84 6.53 -6.29
C PHE A 136 -5.78 5.17 -6.98
N HIS A 137 -4.71 4.40 -6.73
CA HIS A 137 -4.56 3.06 -7.27
C HIS A 137 -5.70 2.13 -6.83
N GLY A 138 -6.06 2.14 -5.55
CA GLY A 138 -7.15 1.35 -5.00
C GLY A 138 -8.50 1.66 -5.65
N PHE A 139 -8.77 2.92 -5.96
CA PHE A 139 -10.01 3.31 -6.64
C PHE A 139 -10.02 2.87 -8.10
N VAL A 140 -8.98 3.21 -8.87
CA VAL A 140 -8.91 2.88 -10.31
C VAL A 140 -8.96 1.37 -10.56
N THR A 141 -8.30 0.57 -9.72
CA THR A 141 -8.31 -0.90 -9.87
C THR A 141 -9.66 -1.55 -9.59
N ARG A 142 -10.54 -0.92 -8.79
CA ARG A 142 -11.91 -1.40 -8.55
C ARG A 142 -12.84 -1.17 -9.74
N GLN A 143 -12.48 -0.26 -10.65
CA GLN A 143 -13.28 0.13 -11.82
C GLN A 143 -12.90 -0.65 -13.10
N GLN A 144 -11.88 -1.51 -13.04
CA GLN A 144 -11.35 -2.31 -14.15
C GLN A 144 -11.84 -3.76 -14.09
#